data_AF-A0A7W0WZY3-F1
#
_entry.id   AF-A0A7W0WZY3-F1
#
_cell.length_a   1.000
_cell.length_b   1.000
_cell.length_c   1.000
_cell.angle_alpha   90.00
_cell.angle_beta   90.00
_cell.angle_gamma   90.00
#
_symmetry.space_group_name_H-M   'P 1'
#
loop_
_entity.id
_entity.type
_entity.pdbx_description
1 polymer ?
#
loop_
_entity_poly.entity_id
_entity_poly.type
_entity_poly.pdbx_seq_one_letter_code
_entity_poly.pdbx_strand_id
1 'polypeptide(L)'
;MRMSRGALVALAACSGASSTPDHDAQPSDSSIDAPAAVVDKDNDGLDDAYESKLATDYLPFLSLDPNDGCKRSGLVVRVRKHPAAPTKILIIYDHLFETDCGLNGHTGDNEAFGVVIDPAKPAPAGILAIKTASHQNTPCEKITECSTCGDGRKVCDKQGGWPVLYASKDKHGQYASKCSTFGTCFDTCTLAQTAHRPPITNVGEPGAALVTNLTTQGFINAMNGWTKAELMNLDPWAPGDFGSAGNVAEDLVDPTFVPAACP
;
A
#
# COMPACT_ATOMS: atom_id res chain seq x y z
N MET A 1 13.85 10.43 47.47
CA MET A 1 13.36 9.51 48.52
C MET A 1 11.89 9.82 48.81
N ARG A 2 10.97 9.06 48.21
CA ARG A 2 9.60 8.83 48.71
C ARG A 2 8.96 7.76 47.83
N MET A 3 8.86 6.57 48.41
CA MET A 3 8.17 5.41 47.87
C MET A 3 6.66 5.56 48.13
N SER A 4 5.83 5.12 47.18
CA SER A 4 4.44 4.74 47.43
C SER A 4 4.14 3.57 46.48
N ARG A 5 4.10 2.31 46.95
CA ARG A 5 2.89 1.60 47.46
C ARG A 5 1.69 1.87 46.53
N GLY A 6 1.20 0.96 45.71
CA GLY A 6 1.08 -0.50 45.83
C GLY A 6 -0.42 -0.82 45.87
N ALA A 7 -0.96 -1.45 44.83
CA ALA A 7 -2.28 -2.07 44.83
C ALA A 7 -2.26 -3.28 43.90
N LEU A 8 -2.10 -4.45 44.50
CA LEU A 8 -2.21 -5.75 43.85
C LEU A 8 -3.69 -6.13 43.88
N VAL A 9 -4.36 -6.21 42.72
CA VAL A 9 -5.72 -6.75 42.63
C VAL A 9 -5.61 -8.21 42.21
N ALA A 10 -5.89 -9.10 43.17
CA ALA A 10 -6.03 -10.53 42.93
C ALA A 10 -7.43 -10.82 42.36
N LEU A 11 -7.50 -11.33 41.14
CA LEU A 11 -8.73 -11.88 40.56
C LEU A 11 -8.77 -13.39 40.82
N ALA A 12 -9.84 -13.81 41.49
CA ALA A 12 -10.15 -15.18 41.85
C ALA A 12 -10.46 -16.02 40.60
N ALA A 13 -9.84 -17.19 40.51
CA ALA A 13 -10.18 -18.22 39.54
C ALA A 13 -11.38 -19.03 40.05
N CYS A 14 -12.47 -19.04 39.29
CA CYS A 14 -13.56 -20.00 39.47
C CYS A 14 -13.33 -21.20 38.54
N SER A 15 -13.01 -22.33 39.16
CA SER A 15 -12.89 -23.64 38.52
C SER A 15 -14.29 -24.21 38.26
N GLY A 16 -14.75 -24.16 37.01
CA GLY A 16 -15.97 -24.82 36.56
C GLY A 16 -15.62 -26.09 35.78
N ALA A 17 -15.81 -27.25 36.41
CA ALA A 17 -15.76 -28.54 35.72
C ALA A 17 -17.05 -28.74 34.92
N SER A 18 -16.93 -28.86 33.60
CA SER A 18 -18.04 -29.22 32.71
C SER A 18 -17.73 -30.54 32.03
N SER A 19 -18.64 -31.47 32.25
CA SER A 19 -18.75 -32.82 31.70
C SER A 19 -18.62 -32.87 30.18
N THR A 20 -17.75 -33.77 29.70
CA THR A 20 -17.62 -34.21 28.31
C THR A 20 -18.86 -35.01 27.87
N PRO A 21 -19.58 -34.60 26.83
CA PRO A 21 -20.47 -35.48 26.09
C PRO A 21 -19.65 -36.33 25.11
N ASP A 22 -19.90 -37.63 25.10
CA ASP A 22 -19.47 -38.53 24.03
C ASP A 22 -20.02 -38.01 22.69
N HIS A 23 -19.11 -37.59 21.80
CA HIS A 23 -19.45 -37.21 20.45
C HIS A 23 -19.36 -38.44 19.55
N ASP A 24 -20.53 -38.92 19.14
CA ASP A 24 -20.72 -39.86 18.05
C ASP A 24 -19.86 -39.47 16.83
N ALA A 25 -19.11 -40.44 16.32
CA ALA A 25 -18.28 -40.31 15.14
C ALA A 25 -19.15 -40.01 13.92
N GLN A 26 -19.30 -38.72 13.61
CA GLN A 26 -19.97 -38.27 12.40
C GLN A 26 -19.13 -38.72 11.19
N PRO A 27 -19.72 -39.41 10.21
CA PRO A 27 -18.99 -39.88 9.03
C PRO A 27 -18.37 -38.67 8.32
N SER A 28 -17.05 -38.73 8.12
CA SER A 28 -16.29 -37.75 7.37
C SER A 28 -16.77 -37.75 5.93
N ASP A 29 -17.73 -36.89 5.62
CA ASP A 29 -18.21 -36.65 4.28
C ASP A 29 -17.10 -35.92 3.51
N SER A 30 -16.28 -36.70 2.82
CA SER A 30 -15.18 -36.22 1.98
C SER A 30 -15.73 -35.64 0.68
N SER A 31 -16.58 -34.62 0.78
CA SER A 31 -16.92 -33.80 -0.38
C SER A 31 -15.65 -33.03 -0.76
N ILE A 32 -15.03 -33.45 -1.86
CA ILE A 32 -13.98 -32.67 -2.49
C ILE A 32 -14.67 -31.40 -2.99
N ASP A 33 -14.53 -30.32 -2.24
CA ASP A 33 -15.03 -29.01 -2.65
C ASP A 33 -14.45 -28.69 -4.03
N ALA A 34 -15.33 -28.46 -5.00
CA ALA A 34 -14.92 -27.99 -6.31
C ALA A 34 -14.11 -26.71 -6.12
N PRO A 35 -13.01 -26.52 -6.88
CA PRO A 35 -12.24 -25.29 -6.77
C PRO A 35 -13.15 -24.09 -7.02
N ALA A 36 -13.04 -23.07 -6.16
CA ALA A 36 -13.80 -21.84 -6.31
C ALA A 36 -13.59 -21.29 -7.74
N ALA A 37 -14.68 -20.82 -8.35
CA ALA A 37 -14.60 -20.21 -9.67
C ALA A 37 -13.69 -18.97 -9.61
N VAL A 38 -12.81 -18.84 -10.60
CA VAL A 38 -12.01 -17.62 -10.80
C VAL A 38 -12.96 -16.47 -11.12
N VAL A 39 -12.85 -15.38 -10.36
CA VAL A 39 -13.61 -14.14 -10.53
C VAL A 39 -12.66 -13.08 -11.05
N ASP A 40 -12.81 -12.72 -12.32
CA ASP A 40 -12.03 -11.70 -13.03
C ASP A 40 -13.03 -10.68 -13.59
N LYS A 41 -13.34 -9.63 -12.82
CA LYS A 41 -14.39 -8.67 -13.18
C LYS A 41 -13.84 -7.54 -14.04
N ASP A 42 -12.56 -7.23 -13.92
CA ASP A 42 -11.91 -6.17 -14.70
C ASP A 42 -11.29 -6.68 -16.02
N ASN A 43 -11.38 -7.98 -16.28
CA ASN A 43 -11.00 -8.66 -17.52
C ASN A 43 -9.51 -8.52 -17.87
N ASP A 44 -8.65 -8.43 -16.85
CA ASP A 44 -7.20 -8.35 -17.02
C ASP A 44 -6.53 -9.75 -17.13
N GLY A 45 -7.31 -10.80 -16.85
CA GLY A 45 -6.87 -12.19 -16.86
C GLY A 45 -6.21 -12.65 -15.56
N LEU A 46 -6.47 -11.99 -14.43
CA LEU A 46 -6.16 -12.36 -13.06
C LEU A 46 -7.47 -12.46 -12.23
N ASP A 47 -7.41 -13.22 -11.13
CA ASP A 47 -8.54 -13.29 -10.20
C ASP A 47 -8.52 -12.09 -9.24
N ASP A 48 -9.63 -11.35 -9.11
CA ASP A 48 -9.73 -10.11 -8.30
C ASP A 48 -9.25 -10.32 -6.84
N ALA A 49 -9.53 -11.50 -6.26
CA ALA A 49 -9.15 -11.82 -4.89
C ALA A 49 -7.66 -12.15 -4.80
N TYR A 50 -7.11 -12.83 -5.80
CA TYR A 50 -5.67 -13.04 -5.93
C TYR A 50 -4.92 -11.72 -6.08
N GLU A 51 -5.41 -10.79 -6.89
CA GLU A 51 -4.81 -9.46 -7.03
C GLU A 51 -4.78 -8.68 -5.71
N SER A 52 -5.92 -8.63 -5.02
CA SER A 52 -6.04 -7.96 -3.71
C SER A 52 -5.07 -8.55 -2.69
N LYS A 53 -4.87 -9.87 -2.74
CA LYS A 53 -3.89 -10.58 -1.92
C LYS A 53 -2.45 -10.20 -2.31
N LEU A 54 -2.12 -10.15 -3.60
CA LEU A 54 -0.79 -9.72 -4.07
C LEU A 54 -0.47 -8.28 -3.65
N ALA A 55 -1.42 -7.35 -3.82
CA ALA A 55 -1.23 -5.96 -3.43
C ALA A 55 -0.94 -5.80 -1.93
N THR A 56 -1.60 -6.60 -1.08
CA THR A 56 -1.39 -6.60 0.37
C THR A 56 -0.08 -7.26 0.76
N ASP A 57 0.17 -8.47 0.24
CA ASP A 57 1.32 -9.28 0.62
C ASP A 57 2.64 -8.70 0.12
N TYR A 58 2.66 -8.05 -1.04
CA TYR A 58 3.89 -7.52 -1.64
C TYR A 58 4.07 -6.01 -1.43
N LEU A 59 3.22 -5.37 -0.61
CA LEU A 59 3.41 -3.97 -0.26
C LEU A 59 4.78 -3.77 0.42
N PRO A 60 5.68 -2.92 -0.11
CA PRO A 60 6.99 -2.64 0.48
C PRO A 60 6.90 -2.12 1.92
N PHE A 61 8.05 -2.00 2.59
CA PHE A 61 8.11 -1.30 3.87
C PHE A 61 7.90 0.20 3.61
N LEU A 62 6.67 0.68 3.82
CA LEU A 62 6.35 2.10 3.73
C LEU A 62 6.87 2.82 4.97
N SER A 63 7.94 3.58 4.80
CA SER A 63 8.60 4.34 5.86
C SER A 63 8.07 5.77 5.88
N LEU A 64 6.96 6.00 6.59
CA LEU A 64 6.52 7.35 6.94
C LEU A 64 7.39 7.91 8.07
N ASP A 65 7.76 9.19 7.99
CA ASP A 65 8.54 9.82 9.05
C ASP A 65 7.82 9.67 10.42
N PRO A 66 8.51 9.27 11.49
CA PRO A 66 7.89 9.12 12.80
C PRO A 66 7.20 10.41 13.30
N ASN A 67 7.68 11.57 12.85
CA ASN A 67 7.16 12.89 13.19
C ASN A 67 6.28 13.50 12.09
N ASP A 68 5.82 12.71 11.12
CA ASP A 68 4.89 13.18 10.09
C ASP A 68 3.59 13.70 10.73
N GLY A 69 3.18 14.91 10.36
CA GLY A 69 2.03 15.60 10.93
C GLY A 69 0.68 15.13 10.39
N CYS A 70 0.65 14.41 9.27
CA CYS A 70 -0.55 14.17 8.47
C CYS A 70 -0.63 12.71 7.96
N LYS A 71 -0.54 11.76 8.88
CA LYS A 71 -0.46 10.30 8.60
C LYS A 71 -1.75 9.64 8.10
N ARG A 72 -2.87 10.35 7.99
CA ARG A 72 -4.13 9.75 7.51
C ARG A 72 -3.97 9.47 6.02
N SER A 73 -3.92 8.19 5.66
CA SER A 73 -3.74 7.81 4.27
C SER A 73 -4.40 6.47 3.92
N GLY A 74 -4.38 6.17 2.63
CA GLY A 74 -4.91 4.97 1.99
C GLY A 74 -4.13 4.65 0.71
N LEU A 75 -4.19 3.41 0.23
CA LEU A 75 -3.64 3.04 -1.08
C LEU A 75 -4.77 2.63 -2.02
N VAL A 76 -4.78 3.21 -3.21
CA VAL A 76 -5.47 2.61 -4.36
C VAL A 76 -4.44 1.90 -5.22
N VAL A 77 -4.82 0.76 -5.79
CA VAL A 77 -3.89 -0.08 -6.51
C VAL A 77 -4.48 -0.59 -7.80
N ARG A 78 -3.60 -0.79 -8.76
CA ARG A 78 -3.83 -1.54 -9.97
C ARG A 78 -2.82 -2.67 -10.05
N VAL A 79 -3.32 -3.89 -10.11
CA VAL A 79 -2.52 -5.09 -10.30
C VAL A 79 -2.70 -5.54 -11.74
N ARG A 80 -1.63 -6.00 -12.38
CA ARG A 80 -1.69 -6.57 -13.74
C ARG A 80 -0.44 -7.34 -14.09
N LYS A 81 -0.49 -8.13 -15.17
CA LYS A 81 0.72 -8.71 -15.77
C LYS A 81 1.68 -7.60 -16.23
N HIS A 82 2.97 -7.79 -15.97
CA HIS A 82 3.99 -6.84 -16.37
C HIS A 82 4.11 -6.78 -17.91
N PRO A 83 4.06 -5.60 -18.54
CA PRO A 83 3.92 -5.46 -19.99
C PRO A 83 5.11 -6.03 -20.79
N ALA A 84 6.32 -5.96 -20.25
CA ALA A 84 7.52 -6.53 -20.88
C ALA A 84 7.91 -7.93 -20.39
N ALA A 85 7.22 -8.45 -19.35
CA ALA A 85 7.58 -9.72 -18.72
C ALA A 85 6.33 -10.40 -18.13
N PRO A 86 5.46 -11.02 -18.96
CA PRO A 86 4.14 -11.47 -18.52
C PRO A 86 4.12 -12.56 -17.42
N THR A 87 5.27 -13.15 -17.10
CA THR A 87 5.45 -14.07 -15.96
C THR A 87 5.65 -13.34 -14.62
N LYS A 88 5.77 -12.02 -14.66
CA LYS A 88 5.86 -11.12 -13.50
C LYS A 88 4.57 -10.31 -13.37
N ILE A 89 4.31 -9.85 -12.17
CA ILE A 89 3.19 -8.95 -11.88
C ILE A 89 3.74 -7.55 -11.63
N LEU A 90 3.08 -6.57 -12.23
CA LEU A 90 3.24 -5.16 -11.94
C LEU A 90 2.11 -4.75 -10.99
N ILE A 91 2.46 -4.06 -9.92
CA ILE A 91 1.51 -3.41 -9.04
C ILE A 91 1.85 -1.93 -9.02
N ILE A 92 0.95 -1.09 -9.52
CA ILE A 92 1.05 0.36 -9.34
C ILE A 92 0.17 0.71 -8.16
N TYR A 93 0.77 1.37 -7.18
CA TYR A 93 0.12 1.92 -6.02
C TYR A 93 0.06 3.43 -6.19
N ASP A 94 -1.05 4.03 -5.82
CA ASP A 94 -1.13 5.46 -5.54
C ASP A 94 -1.52 5.66 -4.06
N HIS A 95 -0.64 6.31 -3.32
CA HIS A 95 -0.75 6.53 -1.89
C HIS A 95 -1.42 7.87 -1.62
N LEU A 96 -2.69 7.79 -1.25
CA LEU A 96 -3.55 8.93 -1.01
C LEU A 96 -3.43 9.40 0.43
N PHE A 97 -3.07 10.66 0.67
CA PHE A 97 -3.08 11.29 1.98
C PHE A 97 -4.22 12.28 2.08
N GLU A 98 -4.84 12.37 3.26
CA GLU A 98 -5.92 13.34 3.48
C GLU A 98 -5.44 14.80 3.38
N THR A 99 -4.18 15.05 3.70
CA THR A 99 -3.62 16.40 3.78
C THR A 99 -2.12 16.32 3.56
N ASP A 100 -1.59 17.13 2.65
CA ASP A 100 -0.18 17.52 2.66
C ASP A 100 -0.03 18.58 3.77
N CYS A 101 0.85 18.36 4.74
CA CYS A 101 1.10 19.27 5.85
C CYS A 101 2.48 19.95 5.79
N GLY A 102 3.16 19.82 4.66
CA GLY A 102 4.41 20.46 4.33
C GLY A 102 4.27 21.97 4.18
N LEU A 103 5.34 22.58 3.67
CA LEU A 103 5.34 24.02 3.41
C LEU A 103 4.30 24.34 2.32
N ASN A 104 3.28 25.14 2.68
CA ASN A 104 2.07 25.41 1.88
C ASN A 104 1.09 24.22 1.78
N GLY A 105 1.01 23.41 2.83
CA GLY A 105 0.12 22.26 2.89
C GLY A 105 -1.32 22.53 2.45
N HIS A 106 -1.94 21.51 1.86
CA HIS A 106 -3.25 21.55 1.22
C HIS A 106 -4.04 20.28 1.51
N THR A 107 -5.32 20.29 1.15
CA THR A 107 -6.15 19.09 1.22
C THR A 107 -5.83 18.13 0.08
N GLY A 108 -5.73 16.85 0.42
CA GLY A 108 -5.38 15.80 -0.52
C GLY A 108 -3.90 15.82 -0.85
N ASP A 109 -3.32 14.64 -0.95
CA ASP A 109 -2.05 14.41 -1.62
C ASP A 109 -2.05 13.00 -2.21
N ASN A 110 -1.35 12.78 -3.31
CA ASN A 110 -1.26 11.47 -3.93
C ASN A 110 0.14 11.23 -4.47
N GLU A 111 0.67 10.04 -4.20
CA GLU A 111 2.07 9.72 -4.40
C GLU A 111 2.18 8.30 -4.93
N ALA A 112 2.52 8.21 -6.22
CA ALA A 112 2.51 6.96 -6.96
C ALA A 112 3.87 6.25 -7.00
N PHE A 113 3.80 4.92 -7.01
CA PHE A 113 4.95 4.05 -7.15
C PHE A 113 4.55 2.71 -7.77
N GLY A 114 5.44 2.16 -8.58
CA GLY A 114 5.29 0.82 -9.13
C GLY A 114 6.23 -0.17 -8.47
N VAL A 115 5.74 -1.40 -8.34
CA VAL A 115 6.46 -2.56 -7.83
C VAL A 115 6.36 -3.69 -8.85
N VAL A 116 7.50 -4.25 -9.25
CA VAL A 116 7.52 -5.52 -10.00
C VAL A 116 7.76 -6.66 -9.04
N ILE A 117 6.96 -7.72 -9.15
CA ILE A 117 7.08 -8.91 -8.33
C ILE A 117 7.22 -10.20 -9.14
N ASP A 118 7.86 -11.18 -8.53
CA ASP A 118 7.85 -12.58 -8.92
C ASP A 118 6.82 -13.35 -8.08
N PRO A 119 5.61 -13.63 -8.59
CA PRO A 119 4.56 -14.28 -7.80
C PRO A 119 4.92 -15.72 -7.40
N ALA A 120 5.94 -16.32 -8.03
CA ALA A 120 6.44 -17.65 -7.68
C ALA A 120 7.28 -17.68 -6.38
N LYS A 121 7.62 -16.52 -5.81
CA LYS A 121 8.43 -16.40 -4.58
C LYS A 121 7.66 -15.60 -3.53
N PRO A 122 7.47 -16.10 -2.30
CA PRO A 122 6.71 -15.37 -1.28
C PRO A 122 7.34 -14.01 -0.96
N ALA A 123 6.52 -13.07 -0.49
CA ALA A 123 7.01 -11.79 0.02
C ALA A 123 7.88 -11.98 1.28
N PRO A 124 8.92 -11.12 1.48
CA PRO A 124 9.35 -10.04 0.59
C PRO A 124 10.27 -10.51 -0.54
N ALA A 125 10.64 -11.79 -0.61
CA ALA A 125 11.65 -12.29 -1.56
C ALA A 125 11.22 -12.20 -3.03
N GLY A 126 9.93 -12.15 -3.32
CA GLY A 126 9.42 -11.90 -4.66
C GLY A 126 9.36 -10.42 -5.06
N ILE A 127 9.66 -9.45 -4.19
CA ILE A 127 9.74 -8.03 -4.58
C ILE A 127 11.05 -7.79 -5.33
N LEU A 128 10.94 -7.45 -6.62
CA LEU A 128 12.08 -7.39 -7.54
C LEU A 128 12.64 -5.96 -7.70
N ALA A 129 11.75 -4.98 -7.91
CA ALA A 129 12.13 -3.59 -8.12
C ALA A 129 11.01 -2.64 -7.69
N ILE A 130 11.40 -1.42 -7.32
CA ILE A 130 10.49 -0.33 -6.97
C ILE A 130 10.91 0.91 -7.76
N LYS A 131 9.95 1.61 -8.35
CA LYS A 131 10.16 2.89 -9.04
C LYS A 131 9.08 3.88 -8.62
N THR A 132 9.46 5.12 -8.38
CA THR A 132 8.57 6.19 -7.92
C THR A 132 9.07 7.53 -8.42
N ALA A 133 8.20 8.52 -8.42
CA ALA A 133 8.51 9.92 -8.70
C ALA A 133 7.93 10.76 -7.57
N SER A 134 8.77 11.62 -6.98
CA SER A 134 8.30 12.66 -6.06
C SER A 134 8.20 13.98 -6.81
N HIS A 135 7.27 14.85 -6.40
CA HIS A 135 7.06 16.18 -7.00
C HIS A 135 6.88 16.14 -8.52
N GLN A 136 6.14 15.15 -9.03
CA GLN A 136 5.99 14.89 -10.46
C GLN A 136 5.50 16.14 -11.20
N ASN A 137 6.04 16.38 -12.40
CA ASN A 137 5.74 17.51 -13.25
C ASN A 137 6.09 18.89 -12.65
N THR A 138 6.90 18.94 -11.59
CA THR A 138 7.42 20.17 -11.02
C THR A 138 8.94 20.30 -11.23
N PRO A 139 9.53 21.50 -11.04
CA PRO A 139 11.00 21.66 -11.06
C PRO A 139 11.76 20.85 -9.99
N CYS A 140 11.06 20.30 -9.00
CA CYS A 140 11.63 19.46 -7.94
C CYS A 140 11.48 17.96 -8.21
N GLU A 141 10.96 17.58 -9.38
CA GLU A 141 10.70 16.17 -9.70
C GLU A 141 11.94 15.30 -9.46
N LYS A 142 11.73 14.19 -8.76
CA LYS A 142 12.77 13.19 -8.57
C LYS A 142 12.24 11.78 -8.79
N ILE A 143 12.60 11.21 -9.94
CA ILE A 143 12.45 9.79 -10.21
C ILE A 143 13.55 9.03 -9.45
N THR A 144 13.14 8.05 -8.66
CA THR A 144 14.06 7.12 -7.99
C THR A 144 13.64 5.68 -8.20
N GLU A 145 14.64 4.81 -8.24
CA GLU A 145 14.45 3.39 -8.47
C GLU A 145 15.43 2.58 -7.63
N CYS A 146 14.99 1.40 -7.20
CA CYS A 146 15.85 0.39 -6.59
C CYS A 146 15.49 -1.03 -7.05
N SER A 147 16.44 -1.95 -6.95
CA SER A 147 16.27 -3.36 -7.32
C SER A 147 16.84 -4.30 -6.26
N THR A 148 16.31 -5.52 -6.21
CA THR A 148 16.83 -6.64 -5.41
C THR A 148 17.58 -7.68 -6.26
N CYS A 149 17.71 -7.45 -7.58
CA CYS A 149 18.12 -8.46 -8.56
C CYS A 149 19.60 -8.46 -8.95
N GLY A 150 20.37 -7.46 -8.51
CA GLY A 150 21.81 -7.37 -8.84
C GLY A 150 22.10 -6.99 -10.29
N ASP A 151 21.22 -6.20 -10.92
CA ASP A 151 21.27 -5.83 -12.34
C ASP A 151 21.91 -4.45 -12.61
N GLY A 152 22.70 -3.95 -11.66
CA GLY A 152 23.38 -2.66 -11.76
C GLY A 152 22.54 -1.46 -11.32
N ARG A 153 21.22 -1.61 -11.14
CA ARG A 153 20.41 -0.60 -10.44
C ARG A 153 20.83 -0.50 -8.97
N LYS A 154 20.47 0.62 -8.32
CA LYS A 154 20.72 0.81 -6.88
C LYS A 154 20.04 -0.32 -6.10
N VAL A 155 20.77 -0.92 -5.16
CA VAL A 155 20.18 -1.93 -4.27
C VAL A 155 19.18 -1.27 -3.34
N CYS A 156 17.99 -1.85 -3.20
CA CYS A 156 16.99 -1.35 -2.25
C CYS A 156 17.51 -1.40 -0.82
N ASP A 157 17.31 -0.32 -0.08
CA ASP A 157 17.42 -0.34 1.38
C ASP A 157 16.42 -1.36 1.94
N LYS A 158 16.75 -1.98 3.08
CA LYS A 158 15.89 -3.01 3.69
C LYS A 158 15.64 -2.76 5.17
N GLN A 159 14.42 -3.04 5.61
CA GLN A 159 14.02 -3.08 7.01
C GLN A 159 13.26 -4.38 7.28
N GLY A 160 13.78 -5.21 8.19
CA GLY A 160 13.21 -6.54 8.45
C GLY A 160 13.15 -7.45 7.20
N GLY A 161 14.05 -7.25 6.24
CA GLY A 161 14.10 -7.99 4.97
C GLY A 161 13.24 -7.41 3.84
N TRP A 162 12.36 -6.45 4.13
CA TRP A 162 11.50 -5.77 3.15
C TRP A 162 12.22 -4.60 2.49
N PRO A 163 12.16 -4.43 1.16
CA PRO A 163 12.56 -3.21 0.49
C PRO A 163 11.83 -1.99 1.06
N VAL A 164 12.55 -0.89 1.28
CA VAL A 164 12.00 0.33 1.88
C VAL A 164 11.59 1.31 0.79
N LEU A 165 10.37 1.84 0.91
CA LEU A 165 9.91 3.04 0.22
C LEU A 165 9.80 4.15 1.27
N TYR A 166 10.56 5.22 1.10
CA TYR A 166 10.54 6.36 2.00
C TYR A 166 9.48 7.35 1.54
N ALA A 167 8.72 7.90 2.49
CA ALA A 167 7.94 9.11 2.26
C ALA A 167 8.66 10.28 2.93
N SER A 168 8.69 11.42 2.24
CA SER A 168 9.18 12.66 2.83
C SER A 168 8.26 13.12 3.95
N LYS A 169 8.84 13.65 5.01
CA LYS A 169 8.10 14.18 6.15
C LYS A 169 7.20 15.33 5.70
N ASP A 170 5.92 15.26 6.06
CA ASP A 170 4.88 16.28 5.88
C ASP A 170 4.48 16.58 4.42
N LYS A 171 5.36 16.35 3.43
CA LYS A 171 5.15 16.58 1.99
C LYS A 171 4.86 15.31 1.19
N HIS A 172 5.07 14.16 1.82
CA HIS A 172 4.79 12.81 1.31
C HIS A 172 5.47 12.33 0.02
N GLY A 173 6.23 13.17 -0.68
CA GLY A 173 7.14 12.80 -1.77
C GLY A 173 7.80 11.44 -1.56
N GLN A 174 7.58 10.50 -2.49
CA GLN A 174 8.07 9.13 -2.35
C GLN A 174 9.42 8.85 -3.00
N TYR A 175 10.19 7.98 -2.35
CA TYR A 175 11.55 7.65 -2.76
C TYR A 175 11.89 6.17 -2.55
N ALA A 176 12.38 5.51 -3.60
CA ALA A 176 12.94 4.15 -3.55
C ALA A 176 14.33 4.07 -2.89
N SER A 177 14.83 5.21 -2.39
CA SER A 177 16.02 5.27 -1.56
C SER A 177 15.99 6.51 -0.68
N LYS A 178 16.81 6.59 0.37
CA LYS A 178 16.79 7.72 1.30
C LYS A 178 16.88 9.07 0.56
N CYS A 179 15.88 9.95 0.75
CA CYS A 179 15.87 11.27 0.13
C CYS A 179 16.92 12.20 0.76
N SER A 180 17.37 13.20 -0.03
CA SER A 180 18.38 14.17 0.37
C SER A 180 17.80 15.57 0.44
N THR A 181 17.98 16.29 1.55
CA THR A 181 17.41 17.63 1.76
C THR A 181 17.74 18.65 0.67
N PHE A 182 18.88 18.49 0.00
CA PHE A 182 19.28 19.35 -1.11
C PHE A 182 18.81 18.76 -2.45
N GLY A 183 18.10 19.57 -3.24
CA GLY A 183 17.67 19.20 -4.60
C GLY A 183 16.32 18.47 -4.69
N THR A 184 15.60 18.31 -3.58
CA THR A 184 14.28 17.67 -3.53
C THR A 184 13.26 18.55 -2.79
N CYS A 185 13.23 19.86 -3.09
CA CYS A 185 12.27 20.77 -2.45
C CYS A 185 12.28 20.74 -0.90
N PHE A 186 13.44 20.52 -0.27
CA PHE A 186 13.60 20.42 1.20
C PHE A 186 13.04 19.15 1.85
N ASP A 187 12.85 18.07 1.08
CA ASP A 187 12.38 16.82 1.64
C ASP A 187 13.35 16.22 2.66
N THR A 188 12.77 15.58 3.68
CA THR A 188 13.53 14.85 4.69
C THR A 188 12.88 13.50 4.90
N CYS A 189 13.69 12.44 4.90
CA CYS A 189 13.22 11.08 5.04
C CYS A 189 13.96 10.42 6.20
N THR A 190 13.19 9.88 7.13
CA THR A 190 13.70 9.08 8.25
C THR A 190 13.17 7.66 8.11
N LEU A 191 14.05 6.67 8.35
CA LEU A 191 13.62 5.27 8.41
C LEU A 191 12.74 5.06 9.66
N ALA A 192 11.49 4.66 9.44
CA ALA A 192 10.56 4.30 10.51
C ALA A 192 10.95 2.96 11.13
N GLN A 193 10.66 2.79 12.43
CA GLN A 193 10.85 1.51 13.10
C GLN A 193 9.80 0.47 12.69
N THR A 194 8.59 0.93 12.36
CA THR A 194 7.44 0.12 11.97
C THR A 194 6.94 0.56 10.60
N ALA A 195 6.57 -0.39 9.75
CA ALA A 195 5.97 -0.08 8.46
C ALA A 195 4.61 0.60 8.66
N HIS A 196 4.35 1.65 7.88
CA HIS A 196 3.00 2.14 7.69
C HIS A 196 2.20 1.14 6.83
N ARG A 197 0.98 0.82 7.24
CA ARG A 197 0.12 -0.16 6.57
C ARG A 197 -1.30 0.43 6.46
N PRO A 198 -1.50 1.39 5.54
CA PRO A 198 -2.83 1.98 5.35
C PRO A 198 -3.76 0.96 4.66
N PRO A 199 -5.08 1.18 4.68
CA PRO A 199 -6.02 0.35 3.92
C PRO A 199 -5.69 0.37 2.42
N ILE A 200 -5.92 -0.74 1.74
CA ILE A 200 -5.62 -0.92 0.31
C ILE A 200 -6.92 -1.25 -0.43
N THR A 201 -7.14 -0.61 -1.57
CA THR A 201 -8.29 -0.87 -2.45
C THR A 201 -7.81 -1.18 -3.86
N ASN A 202 -8.07 -2.39 -4.36
CA ASN A 202 -7.89 -2.70 -5.79
C ASN A 202 -8.99 -2.02 -6.60
N VAL A 203 -8.60 -1.15 -7.52
CA VAL A 203 -9.54 -0.37 -8.34
C VAL A 203 -9.74 -0.97 -9.74
N GLY A 204 -8.98 -2.02 -10.08
CA GLY A 204 -9.08 -2.79 -11.32
C GLY A 204 -8.43 -2.12 -12.53
N GLU A 205 -9.04 -2.30 -13.70
CA GLU A 205 -8.61 -1.69 -14.97
C GLU A 205 -9.50 -0.49 -15.37
N PRO A 206 -8.97 0.56 -16.04
CA PRO A 206 -9.74 1.76 -16.42
C PRO A 206 -10.94 1.45 -17.34
N GLY A 207 -10.87 0.37 -18.12
CA GLY A 207 -11.96 -0.08 -19.00
C GLY A 207 -13.00 -0.96 -18.31
N ALA A 208 -12.75 -1.40 -17.07
CA ALA A 208 -13.57 -2.35 -16.35
C ALA A 208 -13.35 -2.20 -14.83
N ALA A 209 -13.58 -1.00 -14.33
CA ALA A 209 -13.28 -0.64 -12.94
C ALA A 209 -13.98 -1.56 -11.93
N LEU A 210 -13.23 -1.99 -10.91
CA LEU A 210 -13.79 -2.68 -9.73
C LEU A 210 -14.43 -1.69 -8.75
N VAL A 211 -13.94 -0.44 -8.74
CA VAL A 211 -14.39 0.63 -7.87
C VAL A 211 -14.53 1.93 -8.65
N THR A 212 -15.69 2.56 -8.55
CA THR A 212 -15.99 3.86 -9.18
C THR A 212 -16.31 4.95 -8.15
N ASN A 213 -16.29 4.62 -6.85
CA ASN A 213 -16.44 5.59 -5.77
C ASN A 213 -15.82 5.04 -4.48
N LEU A 214 -14.71 5.65 -4.06
CA LEU A 214 -13.94 5.26 -2.88
C LEU A 214 -14.69 5.49 -1.56
N THR A 215 -15.67 6.40 -1.52
CA THR A 215 -16.49 6.63 -0.33
C THR A 215 -17.50 5.51 -0.13
N THR A 216 -18.25 5.16 -1.17
CA THR A 216 -19.25 4.07 -1.08
C THR A 216 -18.61 2.70 -0.93
N GLN A 217 -17.37 2.54 -1.41
CA GLN A 217 -16.56 1.34 -1.18
C GLN A 217 -16.08 1.21 0.28
N GLY A 218 -16.32 2.23 1.11
CA GLY A 218 -15.96 2.18 2.50
C GLY A 218 -14.49 2.54 2.75
N PHE A 219 -13.80 3.19 1.82
CA PHE A 219 -12.38 3.53 1.91
C PHE A 219 -12.16 4.98 2.39
N ILE A 220 -12.55 5.98 1.59
CA ILE A 220 -12.48 7.41 1.94
C ILE A 220 -13.82 7.86 2.51
N ASN A 221 -14.00 7.75 3.82
CA ASN A 221 -15.22 8.20 4.49
C ASN A 221 -14.99 8.61 5.95
N ALA A 222 -15.99 9.26 6.52
CA ALA A 222 -15.98 9.72 7.91
C ALA A 222 -15.82 8.58 8.94
N MET A 223 -16.32 7.38 8.66
CA MET A 223 -16.17 6.23 9.58
C MET A 223 -14.71 5.77 9.67
N ASN A 224 -13.93 5.95 8.61
CA ASN A 224 -12.50 5.68 8.57
C ASN A 224 -11.65 6.89 8.98
N GLY A 225 -12.29 7.95 9.49
CA GLY A 225 -11.62 9.14 10.00
C GLY A 225 -11.21 10.15 8.94
N TRP A 226 -11.70 10.04 7.70
CA TRP A 226 -11.56 11.09 6.70
C TRP A 226 -12.59 12.20 6.96
N THR A 227 -12.11 13.42 7.02
CA THR A 227 -12.83 14.64 7.44
C THR A 227 -12.98 15.66 6.31
N LYS A 228 -12.15 15.57 5.27
CA LYS A 228 -12.17 16.50 4.13
C LYS A 228 -13.27 16.14 3.14
N ALA A 229 -14.28 17.00 3.04
CA ALA A 229 -15.41 16.78 2.15
C ALA A 229 -15.01 16.77 0.67
N GLU A 230 -14.00 17.55 0.27
CA GLU A 230 -13.52 17.58 -1.12
C GLU A 230 -12.86 16.28 -1.58
N LEU A 231 -12.46 15.38 -0.67
CA LEU A 231 -11.88 14.08 -1.01
C LEU A 231 -12.93 12.96 -1.12
N MET A 232 -14.18 13.25 -0.75
CA MET A 232 -15.26 12.28 -0.76
C MET A 232 -15.79 12.08 -2.18
N ASN A 233 -16.32 10.88 -2.44
CA ASN A 233 -16.87 10.46 -3.72
C ASN A 233 -15.86 10.44 -4.87
N LEU A 234 -14.56 10.33 -4.56
CA LEU A 234 -13.53 10.15 -5.58
C LEU A 234 -13.81 8.86 -6.37
N ASP A 235 -13.96 9.01 -7.68
CA ASP A 235 -13.87 7.93 -8.64
C ASP A 235 -12.39 7.83 -9.10
N PRO A 236 -11.67 6.74 -8.80
CA PRO A 236 -10.25 6.62 -9.11
C PRO A 236 -9.93 6.57 -10.60
N TRP A 237 -10.95 6.45 -11.47
CA TRP A 237 -10.80 6.44 -12.93
C TRP A 237 -11.39 7.67 -13.62
N ALA A 238 -12.09 8.53 -12.89
CA ALA A 238 -12.57 9.78 -13.45
C ALA A 238 -11.41 10.79 -13.56
N PRO A 239 -11.45 11.68 -14.57
CA PRO A 239 -10.48 12.77 -14.63
C PRO A 239 -10.69 13.73 -13.46
N GLY A 240 -9.61 14.14 -12.83
CA GLY A 240 -9.63 15.14 -11.76
C GLY A 240 -8.55 14.90 -10.72
N ASP A 241 -8.22 15.97 -10.00
CA ASP A 241 -7.20 15.93 -8.97
C ASP A 241 -7.76 15.38 -7.67
N PHE A 242 -6.93 14.65 -6.92
CA PHE A 242 -7.24 14.27 -5.55
C PHE A 242 -7.01 15.45 -4.61
N GLY A 243 -8.03 16.30 -4.46
CA GLY A 243 -7.93 17.54 -3.69
C GLY A 243 -7.20 18.63 -4.48
N SER A 244 -5.99 19.01 -4.06
CA SER A 244 -5.11 19.97 -4.77
C SER A 244 -3.83 19.32 -5.31
N ALA A 245 -3.79 17.99 -5.36
CA ALA A 245 -2.64 17.21 -5.77
C ALA A 245 -2.75 16.76 -7.24
N GLY A 246 -2.24 15.57 -7.57
CA GLY A 246 -2.30 14.97 -8.90
C GLY A 246 -3.56 14.15 -9.17
N ASN A 247 -3.57 13.55 -10.36
CA ASN A 247 -4.68 12.77 -10.89
C ASN A 247 -4.41 11.27 -10.73
N VAL A 248 -5.17 10.64 -9.85
CA VAL A 248 -5.06 9.21 -9.52
C VAL A 248 -5.17 8.30 -10.75
N ALA A 249 -6.09 8.62 -11.68
CA ALA A 249 -6.31 7.81 -12.88
C ALA A 249 -5.10 7.86 -13.82
N GLU A 250 -4.45 9.02 -13.92
CA GLU A 250 -3.23 9.21 -14.73
C GLU A 250 -2.05 8.43 -14.11
N ASP A 251 -1.89 8.51 -12.80
CA ASP A 251 -0.80 7.84 -12.08
C ASP A 251 -0.87 6.32 -12.20
N LEU A 252 -2.07 5.74 -12.08
CA LEU A 252 -2.29 4.29 -12.19
C LEU A 252 -2.00 3.71 -13.59
N VAL A 253 -1.84 4.56 -14.61
CA VAL A 253 -1.49 4.14 -15.98
C VAL A 253 -0.17 4.73 -16.47
N ASP A 254 0.50 5.56 -15.69
CA ASP A 254 1.71 6.26 -16.12
C ASP A 254 2.90 5.28 -16.25
N PRO A 255 3.50 5.14 -17.46
CA PRO A 255 4.67 4.28 -17.66
C PRO A 255 5.90 4.71 -16.84
N THR A 256 5.94 5.92 -16.31
CA THR A 256 6.99 6.42 -15.41
C THR A 256 7.11 5.54 -14.18
N PHE A 257 6.00 5.00 -13.67
CA PHE A 257 6.00 4.15 -12.49
C PHE A 257 6.32 2.68 -12.80
N VAL A 258 6.39 2.26 -14.06
CA VAL A 258 6.71 0.87 -14.43
C VAL A 258 8.22 0.62 -14.25
N PRO A 259 8.65 -0.13 -13.22
CA PRO A 259 10.05 -0.50 -13.07
C PRO A 259 10.43 -1.54 -14.11
N ALA A 260 11.70 -1.58 -14.54
CA ALA A 260 12.13 -2.68 -15.40
C ALA A 260 12.03 -4.01 -14.64
N ALA A 261 11.45 -5.03 -15.28
CA ALA A 261 11.51 -6.40 -14.76
C ALA A 261 12.97 -6.84 -14.65
N CYS A 262 13.25 -7.64 -13.62
CA CYS A 262 14.58 -8.25 -13.51
C CYS A 262 14.79 -9.28 -14.62
N PRO A 263 16.02 -9.37 -15.15
CA PRO A 263 16.37 -10.33 -16.19
C PRO A 263 16.22 -11.80 -15.74
#